data_AF-A0A3A8J488-F1
#
_entry.id   AF-A0A3A8J488-F1
#
_cell.length_a   1.000
_cell.length_b   1.000
_cell.length_c   1.000
_cell.angle_alpha   90.00
_cell.angle_beta   90.00
_cell.angle_gamma   90.00
#
_symmetry.space_group_name_H-M   'P 1'
#
loop_
_entity.id
_entity.type
_entity.pdbx_description
1 polymer ?
#
loop_
_entity_poly.entity_id
_entity_poly.type
_entity_poly.pdbx_seq_one_letter_code
_entity_poly.pdbx_strand_id
1 'polypeptide(L)'
;MLATRRFNTLEDLIRTLVALGLAAHAVNPKPHHALTEELPARPARKRDPDDAPMLEALSRFKTDVPDPELAVWLIDTVAHAVLHRAVVERPESLSQRLLQEELVTLLLRYVKRKRAPGLSAPPPARPRRPARPC
;
A
#
# COMPACT_ATOMS: atom_id res chain seq x y z
N MET A 1 -12.46 8.67 -1.36
CA MET A 1 -13.22 8.33 -0.12
C MET A 1 -13.24 6.82 0.08
N LEU A 2 -12.24 6.27 0.77
CA LEU A 2 -12.24 4.87 1.23
C LEU A 2 -13.14 4.68 2.47
N ALA A 3 -13.24 5.73 3.31
CA ALA A 3 -13.95 5.71 4.59
C ALA A 3 -15.46 5.39 4.50
N THR A 4 -16.10 5.62 3.35
CA THR A 4 -17.55 5.37 3.16
C THR A 4 -17.84 4.10 2.35
N ARG A 5 -16.83 3.46 1.75
CA ARG A 5 -17.03 2.22 0.99
C ARG A 5 -17.05 1.01 1.94
N ARG A 6 -18.07 0.16 1.78
CA ARG A 6 -18.10 -1.17 2.39
C ARG A 6 -17.52 -2.18 1.41
N PHE A 7 -16.71 -3.09 1.91
CA PHE A 7 -16.14 -4.20 1.15
C PHE A 7 -16.71 -5.49 1.71
N ASN A 8 -17.16 -6.38 0.82
CA ASN A 8 -17.75 -7.67 1.21
C ASN A 8 -16.66 -8.72 1.44
N THR A 9 -15.52 -8.58 0.76
CA THR A 9 -14.37 -9.47 0.91
C THR A 9 -13.05 -8.69 0.97
N LEU A 10 -12.01 -9.34 1.51
CA LEU A 10 -10.63 -8.82 1.49
C LEU A 10 -10.12 -8.64 0.05
N GLU A 11 -10.55 -9.51 -0.86
CA GLU A 11 -10.23 -9.40 -2.28
C GLU A 11 -10.83 -8.14 -2.91
N ASP A 12 -12.09 -7.80 -2.60
CA ASP A 12 -12.72 -6.56 -3.08
C ASP A 12 -11.99 -5.31 -2.58
N LEU A 13 -11.53 -5.33 -1.32
CA LEU A 13 -10.73 -4.26 -0.74
C LEU A 13 -9.42 -4.08 -1.52
N ILE A 14 -8.63 -5.16 -1.67
CA ILE A 14 -7.33 -5.10 -2.37
C ILE A 14 -7.52 -4.70 -3.83
N ARG A 15 -8.49 -5.27 -4.54
CA ARG A 15 -8.79 -4.91 -5.94
C ARG A 15 -9.18 -3.44 -6.08
N THR A 16 -9.94 -2.90 -5.12
CA THR A 16 -10.32 -1.48 -5.10
C THR A 16 -9.11 -0.57 -4.86
N LEU A 17 -8.21 -0.92 -3.94
CA LEU A 17 -7.01 -0.14 -3.66
C LEU A 17 -6.10 -0.07 -4.90
N VAL A 18 -5.88 -1.21 -5.55
CA VAL A 18 -5.08 -1.25 -6.80
C VAL A 18 -5.74 -0.42 -7.91
N ALA A 19 -7.06 -0.51 -8.06
CA ALA A 19 -7.80 0.27 -9.06
C ALA A 19 -7.72 1.79 -8.79
N LEU A 20 -7.79 2.22 -7.53
CA LEU A 20 -7.62 3.62 -7.15
C LEU A 20 -6.20 4.10 -7.44
N GLY A 21 -5.19 3.29 -7.13
CA GLY A 21 -3.79 3.60 -7.45
C GLY A 21 -3.57 3.77 -8.96
N LEU A 22 -4.11 2.86 -9.77
CA LEU A 22 -4.06 2.92 -11.23
C LEU A 22 -4.69 4.20 -11.76
N ALA A 23 -5.91 4.51 -11.30
CA ALA A 23 -6.63 5.71 -11.70
C ALA A 23 -5.86 6.99 -11.34
N ALA A 24 -5.23 7.05 -10.16
CA ALA A 24 -4.44 8.20 -9.75
C ALA A 24 -3.20 8.43 -10.63
N HIS A 25 -2.55 7.34 -11.07
CA HIS A 25 -1.33 7.39 -11.88
C HIS A 25 -1.59 7.56 -13.39
N ALA A 26 -2.82 7.30 -13.86
CA ALA A 26 -3.20 7.47 -15.25
C ALA A 26 -3.35 8.93 -15.70
N VAL A 27 -3.45 9.89 -14.76
CA VAL A 27 -3.87 11.28 -15.06
C VAL A 27 -2.73 12.17 -15.59
N ASN A 28 -1.45 11.89 -15.29
CA ASN A 28 -0.32 12.57 -15.94
C ASN A 28 1.02 11.82 -15.74
N PRO A 29 1.64 11.24 -16.79
CA PRO A 29 2.85 10.43 -16.66
C PRO A 29 4.16 11.24 -16.49
N LYS A 30 4.19 12.51 -16.91
CA LYS A 30 5.42 13.32 -16.95
C LYS A 30 6.07 13.60 -15.58
N PRO A 31 5.31 13.90 -14.50
CA PRO A 31 5.88 14.08 -13.16
C PRO A 31 6.54 12.80 -12.61
N HIS A 32 6.03 11.62 -13.00
CA HIS A 32 6.54 10.33 -12.50
C HIS A 32 7.93 9.99 -13.06
N HIS A 33 8.27 10.45 -14.27
CA HIS A 33 9.61 10.27 -14.83
C HIS A 33 10.68 11.04 -14.02
N ALA A 34 10.43 12.31 -13.71
CA ALA A 34 11.35 13.14 -12.93
C ALA A 34 11.49 12.66 -11.47
N LEU A 35 10.41 12.12 -10.88
CA LEU A 35 10.42 11.66 -9.48
C LEU A 35 11.19 10.35 -9.26
N THR A 36 11.33 9.51 -10.30
CA THR A 36 12.08 8.24 -10.22
C THR A 36 13.59 8.49 -10.07
N GLU A 37 14.08 9.58 -10.67
CA GLU A 37 15.50 9.96 -10.64
C GLU A 37 15.93 10.59 -9.29
N GLU A 38 14.99 11.14 -8.50
CA GLU A 38 15.29 11.82 -7.22
C GLU A 38 15.06 10.97 -5.95
N LEU A 39 14.78 9.67 -6.10
CA LEU A 39 14.51 8.76 -4.97
C LEU A 39 15.55 8.73 -3.83
N PRO A 40 16.88 8.94 -4.03
CA PRO A 40 17.84 8.88 -2.94
C PRO A 40 17.67 9.94 -1.84
N ALA A 41 16.99 11.06 -2.13
CA ALA A 41 16.93 12.23 -1.24
C ALA A 41 15.61 12.41 -0.49
N ARG A 42 14.63 11.51 -0.68
CA ARG A 42 13.30 11.71 -0.11
C ARG A 42 13.31 11.46 1.40
N PRO A 43 12.85 12.41 2.24
CA PRO A 43 12.75 12.18 3.67
C PRO A 43 11.80 11.01 3.97
N ALA A 44 12.03 10.34 5.10
CA ALA A 44 11.16 9.27 5.57
C ALA A 44 9.70 9.75 5.57
N ARG A 45 8.80 8.97 4.94
CA ARG A 45 7.37 9.28 4.91
C ARG A 45 6.84 9.37 6.34
N LYS A 46 6.24 10.51 6.69
CA LYS A 46 5.42 10.64 7.90
C LYS A 46 4.09 9.92 7.67
N ARG A 47 3.51 9.32 8.72
CA ARG A 47 2.17 8.72 8.68
C ARG A 47 1.18 9.70 8.05
N ASP A 48 0.52 9.24 7.00
CA ASP A 48 -0.43 10.03 6.25
C ASP A 48 -1.83 9.89 6.90
N PRO A 49 -2.63 10.96 7.04
CA PRO A 49 -4.04 10.85 7.40
C PRO A 49 -4.81 9.81 6.55
N ASP A 50 -4.41 9.61 5.29
CA ASP A 50 -5.01 8.64 4.38
C ASP A 50 -4.68 7.17 4.74
N ASP A 51 -3.67 6.92 5.59
CA ASP A 51 -3.34 5.58 6.08
C ASP A 51 -4.41 5.05 7.06
N ALA A 52 -5.11 5.95 7.77
CA ALA A 52 -6.08 5.57 8.81
C ALA A 52 -7.34 4.86 8.27
N PRO A 53 -8.02 5.35 7.21
CA PRO A 53 -9.12 4.62 6.58
C PRO A 53 -8.70 3.24 6.04
N MET A 54 -7.47 3.10 5.56
CA MET A 54 -6.98 1.83 5.01
C MET A 54 -6.73 0.80 6.11
N LEU A 55 -6.15 1.24 7.23
CA LEU A 55 -6.00 0.41 8.42
C LEU A 55 -7.35 -0.02 9.00
N GLU A 56 -8.32 0.89 9.06
CA GLU A 56 -9.67 0.57 9.49
C GLU A 56 -10.32 -0.47 8.57
N ALA A 57 -10.24 -0.30 7.25
CA ALA A 57 -10.78 -1.24 6.29
C ALA A 57 -10.12 -2.63 6.39
N LEU A 58 -8.79 -2.69 6.52
CA LEU A 58 -8.06 -3.94 6.64
C LEU A 58 -8.39 -4.68 7.95
N SER A 59 -8.55 -3.96 9.06
CA SER A 59 -8.83 -4.56 10.38
C SER A 59 -10.17 -5.29 10.46
N ARG A 60 -11.09 -5.03 9.54
CA ARG A 60 -12.38 -5.75 9.42
C ARG A 60 -12.24 -7.16 8.85
N PHE A 61 -11.09 -7.50 8.28
CA PHE A 61 -10.82 -8.81 7.69
C PHE A 61 -9.78 -9.58 8.49
N LYS A 62 -9.94 -10.91 8.56
CA LYS A 62 -8.88 -11.77 9.08
C LYS A 62 -7.70 -11.77 8.10
N THR A 63 -6.52 -11.47 8.62
CA THR A 63 -5.24 -11.52 7.90
C THR A 63 -4.24 -12.31 8.72
N ASP A 64 -3.23 -12.89 8.06
CA ASP A 64 -2.18 -13.68 8.69
C ASP A 64 -0.88 -12.88 8.88
N VAL A 65 -0.96 -11.56 8.75
CA VAL A 65 0.16 -10.64 8.97
C VAL A 65 0.29 -10.33 10.47
N PRO A 66 1.52 -10.29 11.02
CA PRO A 66 1.75 -10.05 12.44
C PRO A 66 1.59 -8.59 12.85
N ASP A 67 1.70 -7.67 11.90
CA ASP A 67 1.63 -6.22 12.12
C ASP A 67 0.76 -5.60 11.01
N PRO A 68 -0.51 -5.28 11.31
CA PRO A 68 -1.42 -4.66 10.33
C PRO A 68 -0.98 -3.27 9.87
N GLU A 69 -0.33 -2.47 10.72
CA GLU A 69 0.14 -1.14 10.33
C GLU A 69 1.29 -1.25 9.32
N LEU A 70 2.25 -2.15 9.59
CA LEU A 70 3.32 -2.45 8.63
C LEU A 70 2.76 -3.05 7.34
N ALA A 71 1.73 -3.90 7.41
CA ALA A 71 1.09 -4.47 6.24
C ALA A 71 0.42 -3.41 5.36
N VAL A 72 -0.30 -2.46 5.96
CA VAL A 72 -0.89 -1.30 5.27
C VAL A 72 0.21 -0.49 4.57
N TRP A 73 1.30 -0.19 5.28
CA TRP A 73 2.43 0.53 4.70
C TRP A 73 3.09 -0.22 3.53
N LEU A 74 3.27 -1.54 3.65
CA LEU A 74 3.83 -2.38 2.59
C LEU A 74 2.91 -2.45 1.37
N ILE A 75 1.60 -2.60 1.58
CA ILE A 75 0.61 -2.64 0.49
C ILE A 75 0.63 -1.32 -0.29
N ASP A 76 0.57 -0.19 0.41
CA ASP A 76 0.64 1.14 -0.23
C ASP A 76 1.95 1.31 -1.00
N THR A 77 3.08 1.01 -0.36
CA THR A 77 4.41 1.20 -0.94
C THR A 77 4.61 0.34 -2.19
N VAL A 78 4.26 -0.94 -2.13
CA VAL A 78 4.41 -1.86 -3.26
C VAL A 78 3.47 -1.47 -4.40
N ALA A 79 2.20 -1.20 -4.12
CA ALA A 79 1.25 -0.79 -5.14
C ALA A 79 1.70 0.51 -5.81
N HIS A 80 2.08 1.52 -5.02
CA HIS A 80 2.59 2.78 -5.55
C HIS A 80 3.83 2.56 -6.42
N ALA A 81 4.85 1.87 -5.92
CA ALA A 81 6.11 1.68 -6.64
C ALA A 81 5.93 0.93 -7.97
N VAL A 82 5.12 -0.13 -7.97
CA VAL A 82 4.83 -0.92 -9.19
C VAL A 82 4.09 -0.06 -10.20
N LEU A 83 3.04 0.65 -9.78
CA LEU A 83 2.23 1.48 -10.68
C LEU A 83 3.03 2.67 -11.21
N HIS A 84 3.81 3.31 -10.36
CA HIS A 84 4.71 4.41 -10.73
C HIS A 84 5.70 4.00 -11.82
N ARG A 85 6.35 2.83 -11.65
CA ARG A 85 7.24 2.29 -12.68
C ARG A 85 6.49 1.86 -13.93
N ALA A 86 5.32 1.26 -13.81
CA ALA A 86 4.54 0.82 -14.96
C ALA A 86 4.16 2.00 -15.87
N VAL A 87 3.86 3.17 -15.32
CA VAL A 87 3.61 4.40 -16.11
C VAL A 87 4.80 4.78 -16.99
N VAL A 88 6.02 4.57 -16.51
CA VAL A 88 7.25 5.01 -17.21
C VAL A 88 7.79 3.91 -18.11
N GLU A 89 7.90 2.69 -17.59
CA GLU A 89 8.63 1.57 -18.22
C GLU A 89 7.72 0.65 -19.04
N ARG A 90 6.42 0.56 -18.72
CA ARG A 90 5.46 -0.38 -19.34
C ARG A 90 4.04 0.20 -19.44
N PRO A 91 3.84 1.37 -20.07
CA PRO A 91 2.54 2.07 -20.06
C PRO A 91 1.41 1.24 -20.68
N GLU A 92 1.71 0.36 -21.65
CA GLU A 92 0.77 -0.59 -22.24
C GLU A 92 0.23 -1.62 -21.24
N SER A 93 0.97 -1.89 -20.15
CA SER A 93 0.51 -2.78 -19.09
C SER A 93 -0.58 -2.15 -18.22
N LEU A 94 -0.78 -0.81 -18.27
CA LEU A 94 -1.81 -0.11 -17.51
C LEU A 94 -3.22 -0.29 -18.11
N SER A 95 -3.31 -0.47 -19.43
CA SER A 95 -4.57 -0.75 -20.13
C SER A 95 -4.89 -2.25 -20.17
N GLN A 96 -3.90 -3.09 -19.90
CA GLN A 96 -4.07 -4.53 -19.77
C GLN A 96 -4.51 -4.92 -18.36
N ARG A 97 -5.53 -5.76 -18.23
CA ARG A 97 -5.98 -6.29 -16.93
C ARG A 97 -4.91 -7.12 -16.20
N LEU A 98 -3.92 -7.63 -16.93
CA LEU A 98 -2.91 -8.53 -16.38
C LEU A 98 -2.09 -7.90 -15.25
N LEU A 99 -1.61 -6.65 -15.39
CA LEU A 99 -0.83 -6.00 -14.33
C LEU A 99 -1.65 -5.83 -13.06
N GLN A 100 -2.92 -5.42 -13.22
CA GLN A 100 -3.84 -5.30 -12.09
C GLN A 100 -4.06 -6.65 -11.39
N GLU A 101 -4.28 -7.71 -12.15
CA GLU A 101 -4.53 -9.06 -11.62
C GLU A 101 -3.31 -9.63 -10.89
N GLU A 102 -2.11 -9.47 -11.45
CA GLU A 102 -0.87 -9.91 -10.83
C GLU A 102 -0.58 -9.12 -9.54
N LEU A 103 -0.80 -7.79 -9.55
CA LEU A 103 -0.61 -6.96 -8.36
C LEU A 103 -1.63 -7.31 -7.26
N VAL A 104 -2.89 -7.54 -7.62
CA VAL A 104 -3.92 -8.04 -6.68
C VAL A 104 -3.52 -9.39 -6.11
N THR A 105 -3.05 -10.32 -6.95
CA THR A 105 -2.60 -11.66 -6.52
C THR A 105 -1.43 -11.58 -5.55
N LEU A 106 -0.42 -10.75 -5.84
CA LEU A 106 0.73 -10.51 -4.98
C LEU A 106 0.31 -10.03 -3.60
N LEU A 107 -0.51 -8.98 -3.54
CA LEU A 107 -0.95 -8.37 -2.30
C LEU A 107 -1.84 -9.30 -1.49
N LEU A 108 -2.75 -10.03 -2.15
CA LEU A 108 -3.60 -11.01 -1.47
C LEU A 108 -2.81 -12.17 -0.87
N ARG A 109 -1.81 -12.69 -1.59
CA ARG A 109 -0.93 -13.74 -1.07
C ARG A 109 -0.11 -13.26 0.11
N TYR A 110 0.34 -12.00 0.09
CA TYR A 110 1.05 -11.41 1.22
C TYR A 110 0.17 -11.34 2.48
N VAL A 111 -1.06 -10.84 2.37
CA VAL A 111 -1.95 -10.70 3.55
C VAL A 111 -2.52 -12.02 4.07
N LYS A 112 -2.59 -13.06 3.21
CA LYS A 112 -2.99 -14.44 3.55
C LYS A 112 -1.78 -15.37 3.73
N ARG A 113 -0.59 -14.83 3.96
CA ARG A 113 0.63 -15.63 4.05
C ARG A 113 0.54 -16.60 5.23
N LYS A 114 0.95 -17.85 5.04
CA LYS A 114 1.12 -18.74 6.20
C LYS A 114 2.16 -18.13 7.12
N ARG A 115 1.85 -18.03 8.41
CA ARG A 115 2.78 -17.54 9.42
C ARG A 115 4.00 -18.46 9.44
N ALA A 116 5.16 -17.93 9.06
CA ALA A 116 6.40 -18.69 9.20
C ALA A 116 6.67 -18.94 10.69
N PRO A 117 7.01 -20.17 11.10
CA PRO A 117 7.38 -20.45 12.48
C PRO A 117 8.59 -19.58 12.87
N GLY A 118 8.44 -18.78 13.93
CA GLY A 118 9.51 -17.92 14.49
C GLY A 118 9.28 -16.41 14.46
N LEU A 119 8.31 -15.89 13.68
CA LEU A 119 7.94 -14.47 13.73
C LEU A 119 6.87 -14.24 14.83
N SER A 120 7.32 -13.88 16.04
CA SER A 120 6.45 -13.36 17.10
C SER A 120 5.88 -11.97 16.71
N ALA A 121 4.81 -11.55 17.40
CA ALA A 121 4.25 -10.21 17.22
C ALA A 121 5.34 -9.13 17.40
N PRO A 122 5.26 -8.00 16.69
CA PRO A 122 6.19 -6.90 16.90
C PRO A 122 6.17 -6.47 18.39
N PRO A 123 7.30 -6.05 18.96
CA PRO A 123 7.32 -5.47 20.29
C PRO A 123 6.38 -4.25 20.32
N PRO A 124 5.73 -3.96 21.47
CA PRO A 124 4.83 -2.82 21.58
C PRO A 124 5.53 -1.53 21.15
N ALA A 125 4.81 -0.67 20.43
CA ALA A 125 5.33 0.61 19.96
C ALA A 125 5.94 1.39 21.14
N ARG A 126 7.20 1.84 20.99
CA ARG A 126 7.84 2.68 22.01
C ARG A 126 6.99 3.93 22.23
N PRO A 127 6.70 4.32 23.49
CA PRO A 127 5.99 5.56 23.76
C PRO A 127 6.75 6.73 23.13
N ARG A 128 6.02 7.60 22.42
CA ARG A 128 6.57 8.83 21.86
C ARG A 128 7.22 9.62 22.99
N ARG A 129 8.53 9.92 22.85
CA ARG A 129 9.18 10.88 23.74
C ARG A 129 8.41 12.20 23.66
N PRO A 130 8.03 12.82 24.79
CA PRO A 130 7.41 14.13 24.77
C PRO A 130 8.36 15.11 24.06
N ALA A 131 7.79 16.00 23.25
CA ALA A 131 8.53 17.08 22.64
C ALA A 131 9.24 17.87 23.74
N ARG A 132 10.54 18.13 23.58
CA ARG A 132 11.26 19.04 24.48
C ARG A 132 10.60 20.42 24.38
N PRO A 133 10.27 21.08 25.51
CA PRO A 133 9.91 22.49 25.49
C PRO A 133 11.05 23.29 24.85
N CYS A 134 10.69 24.28 24.01
CA CYS A 134 11.62 25.29 23.52
C CYS A 134 12.12 26.17 24.66
#